data_AF-A0A815JDB7-F1
#
_entry.id   AF-A0A815JDB7-F1
#
_cell.length_a   1.000
_cell.length_b   1.000
_cell.length_c   1.000
_cell.angle_alpha   90.00
_cell.angle_beta   90.00
_cell.angle_gamma   90.00
#
_symmetry.space_group_name_H-M   'P 1'
#
loop_
_entity.id
_entity.type
_entity.pdbx_description
1 polymer ?
#
loop_
_entity_poly.entity_id
_entity_poly.type
_entity_poly.pdbx_seq_one_letter_code
_entity_poly.pdbx_strand_id
1 'polypeptide(L)'
;MGSIGVYFWRFQETNRISQLFEQTNGYVYINLQLAVYVNDVLTFLLGYCCFFSMIKFVQLFRFNQRVSLFAETLKSCAKELISFSLMFTIVFMAFLSLFYLLFISKLSTCSSLLQTAQMLFEMTLMKFDASQISGADAFLGPFCFTLFMLLVVFVCLSMFFSIIIDSFHHAKDNQKEDQIMLSFMLTKFLRWTGLKRLNQEEIQEERDSRMRSQYFDPIENFPDRIDQLLEALNKIYIDQKRELARLEKAGL
;
A
#
# COMPACT_ATOMS: atom_id res chain seq x y z
N MET A 1 -9.31 -25.42 18.08
CA MET A 1 -10.16 -26.54 18.55
C MET A 1 -10.25 -27.66 17.50
N GLY A 2 -10.63 -27.40 16.24
CA GLY A 2 -10.71 -28.45 15.20
C GLY A 2 -9.39 -29.23 14.96
N SER A 3 -8.24 -28.55 14.88
CA SER A 3 -6.93 -29.19 14.65
C SER A 3 -6.51 -30.14 15.79
N ILE A 4 -6.90 -29.84 17.04
CA ILE A 4 -6.60 -30.65 18.22
C ILE A 4 -7.42 -31.96 18.18
N GLY A 5 -8.68 -31.89 17.74
CA GLY A 5 -9.53 -33.08 17.57
C GLY A 5 -9.02 -34.02 16.47
N VAL A 6 -8.59 -33.48 15.33
CA VAL A 6 -8.00 -34.26 14.23
C VAL A 6 -6.67 -34.90 14.64
N TYR A 7 -5.86 -34.18 15.43
CA TYR A 7 -4.62 -34.73 15.99
C TYR A 7 -4.88 -35.91 16.93
N PHE A 8 -5.87 -35.80 17.81
CA PHE A 8 -6.23 -36.87 18.74
C PHE A 8 -6.80 -38.09 18.00
N TRP A 9 -7.61 -37.87 16.96
CA TRP A 9 -8.11 -38.94 16.11
C TRP A 9 -6.99 -39.65 15.34
N ARG A 10 -6.04 -38.90 14.78
CA ARG A 10 -4.83 -39.45 14.15
C ARG A 10 -4.03 -40.31 15.13
N PHE A 11 -3.86 -39.83 16.37
CA PHE A 11 -3.11 -40.52 17.41
C PHE A 11 -3.76 -41.87 17.77
N GLN A 12 -5.08 -41.88 17.92
CA GLN A 12 -5.83 -43.10 18.22
C GLN A 12 -5.78 -44.11 17.05
N GLU A 13 -5.90 -43.64 15.80
CA GLU A 13 -5.86 -44.51 14.62
C GLU A 13 -4.46 -45.07 14.36
N THR A 14 -3.42 -44.28 14.60
CA THR A 14 -2.01 -44.73 14.49
C THR A 14 -1.70 -45.81 15.54
N ASN A 15 -2.19 -45.65 16.77
CA ASN A 15 -2.02 -46.65 17.82
C ASN A 15 -2.75 -47.96 17.48
N ARG A 16 -3.95 -47.87 16.88
CA ARG A 16 -4.72 -49.03 16.40
C ARG A 16 -3.97 -49.80 15.31
N ILE A 17 -3.44 -49.07 14.33
CA ILE A 17 -2.66 -49.64 13.21
C ILE A 17 -1.37 -50.29 13.73
N SER A 18 -0.69 -49.67 14.69
CA SER A 18 0.54 -50.22 15.29
C SER A 18 0.28 -51.55 16.03
N GLN A 19 -0.83 -51.65 16.76
CA GLN A 19 -1.21 -52.89 17.46
C GLN A 19 -1.64 -54.01 16.49
N LEU A 20 -2.36 -53.66 15.42
CA LEU A 20 -2.71 -54.61 14.35
C LEU A 20 -1.47 -55.15 13.63
N PHE A 21 -0.44 -54.32 13.47
CA PHE A 21 0.83 -54.72 12.88
C PHE A 21 1.62 -55.68 13.79
N GLU A 22 1.69 -55.37 15.09
CA GLU A 22 2.34 -56.23 16.10
C GLU A 22 1.64 -57.59 16.25
N GLN A 23 0.31 -57.64 16.26
CA GLN A 23 -0.44 -58.89 16.41
C GLN A 23 -0.35 -59.80 15.18
N THR A 24 -0.07 -59.24 14.01
CA THR A 24 -0.11 -59.98 12.74
C THR A 24 1.28 -60.22 12.13
N ASN A 25 2.36 -59.87 12.84
CA ASN A 25 3.76 -60.00 12.37
C ASN A 25 4.00 -59.44 10.96
N GLY A 26 3.22 -58.43 10.53
CA GLY A 26 3.35 -57.78 9.23
C GLY A 26 2.75 -58.53 8.02
N TYR A 27 2.01 -59.63 8.19
CA TYR A 27 1.43 -60.38 7.06
C TYR A 27 0.07 -59.88 6.56
N VAL A 28 -0.53 -58.87 7.21
CA VAL A 28 -1.83 -58.29 6.81
C VAL A 28 -1.63 -56.97 6.07
N TYR A 29 -2.33 -56.83 4.95
CA TYR A 29 -2.40 -55.58 4.20
C TYR A 29 -3.19 -54.53 5.00
N ILE A 30 -2.54 -53.42 5.34
CA ILE A 30 -3.14 -52.29 6.04
C ILE A 30 -3.30 -51.14 5.05
N ASN A 31 -4.52 -50.64 4.89
CA ASN A 31 -4.79 -49.50 4.02
C ASN A 31 -4.38 -48.18 4.70
N LEU A 32 -3.17 -47.70 4.40
CA LEU A 32 -2.62 -46.45 4.92
C LEU A 32 -3.16 -45.20 4.22
N GLN A 33 -3.96 -45.34 3.17
CA GLN A 33 -4.48 -44.19 2.42
C GLN A 33 -5.34 -43.26 3.29
N LEU A 34 -6.12 -43.84 4.21
CA LEU A 34 -6.89 -43.05 5.19
C LEU A 34 -5.97 -42.27 6.13
N ALA A 35 -4.88 -42.88 6.59
CA ALA A 35 -3.92 -42.24 7.48
C ALA A 35 -3.20 -41.07 6.78
N VAL A 36 -2.86 -41.23 5.50
CA VAL A 36 -2.29 -40.16 4.66
C VAL A 36 -3.29 -39.02 4.50
N TYR A 37 -4.55 -39.31 4.19
CA TYR A 37 -5.59 -38.28 4.04
C TYR A 37 -5.80 -37.46 5.33
N VAL A 38 -5.85 -38.13 6.49
CA VAL A 38 -5.96 -37.46 7.79
C VAL A 38 -4.74 -36.58 8.06
N ASN A 39 -3.54 -37.03 7.67
CA ASN A 39 -2.32 -36.24 7.80
C ASN A 39 -2.29 -35.02 6.87
N ASP A 40 -2.77 -35.14 5.64
CA ASP A 40 -2.87 -34.03 4.69
C ASP A 40 -3.84 -32.96 5.22
N VAL A 41 -5.03 -33.38 5.68
CA VAL A 41 -6.01 -32.47 6.30
C VAL A 41 -5.42 -31.78 7.54
N LEU A 42 -4.70 -32.50 8.40
CA LEU A 42 -4.02 -31.91 9.55
C LEU A 42 -2.95 -30.89 9.13
N THR A 43 -2.19 -31.17 8.08
CA THR A 43 -1.17 -30.27 7.53
C THR A 43 -1.81 -28.98 6.99
N PHE A 44 -2.93 -29.09 6.27
CA PHE A 44 -3.71 -27.93 5.84
C PHE A 44 -4.24 -27.12 7.02
N LEU A 45 -4.81 -27.77 8.04
CA LEU A 45 -5.31 -27.11 9.25
C LEU A 45 -4.20 -26.40 10.03
N LEU A 46 -3.02 -27.00 10.14
CA LEU A 46 -1.83 -26.36 10.72
C LEU A 46 -1.36 -25.17 9.89
N GLY A 47 -1.37 -25.29 8.56
CA GLY A 47 -1.10 -24.18 7.64
C GLY A 47 -2.04 -23.00 7.86
N TYR A 48 -3.35 -23.25 7.95
CA TYR A 48 -4.33 -22.23 8.29
C TYR A 48 -4.07 -21.61 9.68
N CYS A 49 -3.77 -22.43 10.68
CA CYS A 49 -3.46 -21.93 12.03
C CYS A 49 -2.22 -21.03 12.02
N CYS A 50 -1.16 -21.43 11.32
CA CYS A 50 0.06 -20.65 11.16
C CYS A 50 -0.23 -19.33 10.42
N PHE A 51 -1.02 -19.38 9.34
CA PHE A 51 -1.45 -18.20 8.60
C PHE A 51 -2.23 -17.20 9.46
N PHE A 52 -3.23 -17.66 10.22
CA PHE A 52 -3.96 -16.78 11.15
C PHE A 52 -3.08 -16.26 12.28
N SER A 53 -2.16 -17.07 12.79
CA SER A 53 -1.17 -16.64 13.78
C SER A 53 -0.26 -15.55 13.20
N MET A 54 0.14 -15.68 11.94
CA MET A 54 0.94 -14.67 11.24
C MET A 54 0.16 -13.39 11.01
N ILE A 55 -1.12 -13.45 10.64
CA ILE A 55 -1.99 -12.26 10.57
C ILE A 55 -2.07 -11.58 11.95
N LYS A 56 -2.25 -12.36 13.03
CA LYS A 56 -2.28 -11.84 14.40
C LYS A 56 -0.95 -11.22 14.80
N PHE A 57 0.16 -11.79 14.38
CA PHE A 57 1.49 -11.25 14.58
C PHE A 57 1.66 -9.90 13.85
N VAL A 58 1.18 -9.78 12.61
CA VAL A 58 1.14 -8.49 11.88
C VAL A 58 0.26 -7.45 12.60
N GLN A 59 -0.85 -7.88 13.22
CA GLN A 59 -1.66 -6.98 14.07
C GLN A 59 -0.92 -6.54 15.34
N LEU A 60 -0.03 -7.36 15.89
CA LEU A 60 0.81 -7.01 17.04
C LEU A 60 1.84 -5.92 16.66
N PHE A 61 2.34 -5.90 15.42
CA PHE A 61 3.22 -4.83 14.93
C PHE A 61 2.55 -3.45 14.89
N ARG A 62 1.22 -3.39 14.97
CA ARG A 62 0.46 -2.13 15.02
C ARG A 62 0.70 -1.32 16.30
N PHE A 63 1.38 -1.87 17.31
CA PHE A 63 1.85 -1.10 18.47
C PHE A 63 2.91 -0.05 18.12
N ASN A 64 3.53 -0.14 16.95
CA ASN A 64 4.40 0.92 16.45
C ASN A 64 3.56 2.03 15.80
N GLN A 65 3.69 3.26 16.29
CA GLN A 65 2.97 4.45 15.79
C GLN A 65 3.12 4.64 14.27
N ARG A 66 4.27 4.28 13.69
CA ARG A 66 4.49 4.35 12.24
C ARG A 66 3.62 3.35 11.47
N VAL A 67 3.52 2.11 11.97
CA VAL A 67 2.72 1.04 11.35
C VAL A 67 1.23 1.28 11.56
N SER A 68 0.83 1.82 12.71
CA SER A 68 -0.56 2.20 12.97
C SER A 68 -1.04 3.31 12.03
N LEU A 69 -0.19 4.30 11.74
CA LEU A 69 -0.48 5.34 10.76
C LEU A 69 -0.75 4.73 9.37
N PHE A 70 0.15 3.89 8.86
CA PHE A 70 -0.05 3.22 7.57
C PHE A 70 -1.33 2.36 7.53
N ALA A 71 -1.69 1.74 8.65
CA ALA A 71 -2.93 0.96 8.72
C ALA A 71 -4.18 1.86 8.70
N GLU A 72 -4.12 3.02 9.34
CA GLU A 72 -5.21 4.01 9.32
C GLU A 72 -5.33 4.69 7.95
N THR A 73 -4.22 5.04 7.31
CA THR A 73 -4.22 5.58 5.93
C THR A 73 -4.84 4.57 4.97
N LEU A 74 -4.44 3.30 5.06
CA LEU A 74 -4.95 2.23 4.20
C LEU A 74 -6.44 1.95 4.46
N LYS A 75 -6.88 2.06 5.72
CA LYS A 75 -8.30 1.91 6.06
C LYS A 75 -9.14 3.08 5.52
N SER A 76 -8.60 4.30 5.58
CA SER A 76 -9.26 5.50 5.05
C SER A 76 -9.42 5.41 3.53
N CYS A 77 -8.39 4.95 2.82
CA CYS A 77 -8.41 4.83 1.36
C CYS A 77 -9.00 3.53 0.84
N ALA A 78 -9.28 2.55 1.71
CA ALA A 78 -9.79 1.24 1.32
C ALA A 78 -11.05 1.34 0.45
N LYS A 79 -11.94 2.32 0.72
CA LYS A 79 -13.16 2.53 -0.07
C LYS A 79 -12.84 2.91 -1.52
N GLU A 80 -11.89 3.82 -1.72
CA GLU A 80 -11.46 4.26 -3.06
C GLU A 80 -10.69 3.16 -3.78
N LEU A 81 -9.82 2.45 -3.05
CA LEU A 81 -9.10 1.29 -3.57
C LEU A 81 -10.03 0.15 -4.01
N ILE A 82 -11.10 -0.12 -3.27
CA ILE A 82 -12.09 -1.14 -3.66
C ILE A 82 -12.81 -0.72 -4.95
N SER A 83 -13.21 0.55 -5.07
CA SER A 83 -13.84 1.06 -6.30
C SER A 83 -12.89 0.98 -7.49
N PHE A 84 -11.62 1.36 -7.31
CA PHE A 84 -10.59 1.22 -8.33
C PHE A 84 -10.30 -0.24 -8.68
N SER A 85 -10.28 -1.14 -7.69
CA SER A 85 -10.06 -2.57 -7.89
C SER A 85 -11.16 -3.22 -8.75
N LEU A 86 -12.42 -2.79 -8.60
CA LEU A 86 -13.49 -3.23 -9.49
C LEU A 86 -13.25 -2.80 -10.94
N MET A 87 -12.87 -1.55 -11.17
CA MET A 87 -12.52 -1.05 -12.51
C MET A 87 -11.33 -1.82 -13.11
N PHE A 88 -10.26 -2.00 -12.32
CA PHE A 88 -9.09 -2.79 -12.69
C PHE A 88 -9.48 -4.21 -13.09
N THR A 89 -10.34 -4.87 -12.31
CA THR A 89 -10.75 -6.26 -12.57
C THR A 89 -11.47 -6.40 -13.90
N ILE A 90 -12.31 -5.42 -14.28
CA ILE A 90 -13.01 -5.43 -15.57
C ILE A 90 -12.00 -5.32 -16.73
N VAL A 91 -11.06 -4.37 -16.65
CA VAL A 91 -10.01 -4.19 -17.66
C VAL A 91 -9.12 -5.44 -17.73
N PHE A 92 -8.70 -5.96 -16.59
CA PHE A 92 -7.87 -7.15 -16.49
C PHE A 92 -8.57 -8.37 -17.09
N MET A 93 -9.87 -8.56 -16.82
CA MET A 93 -10.65 -9.65 -17.41
C MET A 93 -10.85 -9.52 -18.91
N ALA A 94 -10.95 -8.29 -19.43
CA ALA A 94 -10.99 -8.06 -20.88
C ALA A 94 -9.68 -8.50 -21.54
N PHE A 95 -8.54 -8.12 -20.96
CA PHE A 95 -7.22 -8.58 -21.43
C PHE A 95 -6.99 -10.07 -21.23
N LEU A 96 -7.48 -10.65 -20.12
CA LEU A 96 -7.43 -12.10 -19.88
C LEU A 96 -8.14 -12.86 -20.98
N SER A 97 -9.36 -12.43 -21.32
CA SER A 97 -10.15 -13.05 -22.37
C SER A 97 -9.51 -12.88 -23.74
N LEU A 98 -8.95 -11.69 -24.03
CA LEU A 98 -8.23 -11.41 -25.26
C LEU A 98 -7.00 -12.31 -25.42
N PHE A 99 -6.12 -12.37 -24.41
CA PHE A 99 -4.90 -13.18 -24.45
C PHE A 99 -5.22 -14.67 -24.50
N TYR A 100 -6.24 -15.11 -23.78
CA TYR A 100 -6.71 -16.49 -23.85
C TYR A 100 -7.12 -16.84 -25.28
N LEU A 101 -8.00 -16.06 -25.90
CA LEU A 101 -8.48 -16.33 -27.26
C LEU A 101 -7.37 -16.26 -28.31
N LEU A 102 -6.42 -15.33 -28.18
CA LEU A 102 -5.35 -15.12 -29.16
C LEU A 102 -4.29 -16.23 -29.07
N PHE A 103 -3.90 -16.64 -27.86
CA PHE A 103 -2.74 -17.50 -27.64
C PHE A 103 -3.05 -18.93 -27.17
N ILE A 104 -4.32 -19.31 -26.97
CA ILE A 104 -4.69 -20.67 -26.50
C ILE A 104 -4.16 -21.79 -27.40
N SER A 105 -4.13 -21.58 -28.71
CA SER A 105 -3.63 -22.59 -29.67
C SER A 105 -2.12 -22.53 -29.89
N LYS A 106 -1.44 -21.52 -29.34
CA LYS A 106 -0.03 -21.21 -29.61
C LYS A 106 0.87 -21.43 -28.41
N LEU A 107 0.40 -21.13 -27.19
CA LEU A 107 1.17 -21.24 -25.95
C LEU A 107 0.52 -22.22 -24.98
N SER A 108 1.32 -23.13 -24.42
CA SER A 108 0.87 -24.01 -23.32
C SER A 108 0.50 -23.22 -22.06
N THR A 109 1.16 -22.07 -21.81
CA THR A 109 0.87 -21.12 -20.73
C THR A 109 -0.53 -20.49 -20.84
N CYS A 110 -1.17 -20.59 -22.00
CA CYS A 110 -2.54 -20.12 -22.24
C CYS A 110 -3.58 -21.24 -22.33
N SER A 111 -3.25 -22.46 -21.90
CA SER A 111 -4.14 -23.62 -22.05
C SER A 111 -5.43 -23.52 -21.20
N SER A 112 -5.36 -22.82 -20.07
CA SER A 112 -6.51 -22.59 -19.18
C SER A 112 -6.57 -21.12 -18.77
N LEU A 113 -7.77 -20.60 -18.50
CA LEU A 113 -7.95 -19.23 -18.03
C LEU A 113 -7.12 -18.91 -16.78
N LEU A 114 -6.95 -19.88 -15.88
CA LEU A 114 -6.12 -19.70 -14.67
C LEU A 114 -4.64 -19.56 -15.02
N GLN A 115 -4.12 -20.36 -15.95
CA GLN A 115 -2.74 -20.25 -16.41
C GLN A 115 -2.50 -18.96 -17.21
N THR A 116 -3.46 -18.54 -18.04
CA THR A 116 -3.40 -17.23 -18.70
C THR A 116 -3.42 -16.09 -17.69
N ALA A 117 -4.21 -16.19 -16.61
CA ALA A 117 -4.21 -15.20 -15.55
C ALA A 117 -2.85 -15.14 -14.84
N GLN A 118 -2.24 -16.30 -14.57
CA GLN A 118 -0.88 -16.37 -14.03
C GLN A 118 0.14 -15.72 -14.98
N MET A 119 0.04 -16.00 -16.28
CA MET A 119 0.88 -15.38 -17.31
C MET A 119 0.74 -13.86 -17.31
N LEU A 120 -0.48 -13.32 -17.22
CA LEU A 120 -0.70 -11.87 -17.13
C LEU A 120 -0.12 -11.26 -15.85
N PHE A 121 -0.23 -11.94 -14.70
CA PHE A 121 0.45 -11.50 -13.48
C PHE A 121 1.98 -11.54 -13.63
N GLU A 122 2.52 -12.53 -14.33
CA GLU A 122 3.94 -12.60 -14.68
C GLU A 122 4.39 -11.44 -15.56
N MET A 123 3.55 -11.02 -16.51
CA MET A 123 3.79 -9.82 -17.31
C MET A 123 3.73 -8.55 -16.47
N THR A 124 2.73 -8.41 -15.57
CA THR A 124 2.63 -7.24 -14.68
C THR A 124 3.83 -7.12 -13.75
N LEU A 125 4.36 -8.24 -13.26
CA LEU A 125 5.58 -8.30 -12.44
C LEU A 125 6.88 -8.19 -13.26
N MET A 126 6.80 -8.02 -14.59
CA MET A 126 7.92 -7.99 -15.53
C MET A 126 8.85 -9.22 -15.47
N LYS A 127 8.35 -10.37 -15.00
CA LYS A 127 9.10 -11.64 -14.95
C LYS A 127 8.84 -12.54 -16.16
N PHE A 128 7.91 -12.16 -17.03
CA PHE A 128 7.53 -12.95 -18.19
C PHE A 128 8.52 -12.81 -19.34
N ASP A 129 8.84 -13.92 -20.01
CA ASP A 129 9.71 -13.94 -21.18
C ASP A 129 8.95 -13.54 -22.45
N ALA A 130 9.15 -12.29 -22.87
CA ALA A 130 8.50 -11.71 -24.05
C ALA A 130 8.81 -12.46 -25.37
N SER A 131 9.88 -13.27 -25.42
CA SER A 131 10.21 -14.08 -26.60
C SER A 131 9.11 -15.10 -26.93
N GLN A 132 8.40 -15.61 -25.92
CA GLN A 132 7.31 -16.58 -26.09
C GLN A 132 6.11 -15.99 -26.82
N ILE A 133 5.79 -14.71 -26.57
CA ILE A 133 4.69 -14.00 -27.25
C ILE A 133 5.10 -13.62 -28.67
N SER A 134 6.33 -13.14 -28.84
CA SER A 134 6.88 -12.78 -30.15
C SER A 134 6.98 -14.00 -31.10
N GLY A 135 7.31 -15.17 -30.54
CA GLY A 135 7.38 -16.44 -31.28
C GLY A 135 6.03 -17.01 -31.70
N ALA A 136 4.93 -16.63 -31.02
CA ALA A 136 3.59 -17.08 -31.37
C ALA A 136 3.00 -16.33 -32.56
N ASP A 137 3.06 -15.00 -32.50
CA ASP A 137 2.63 -14.11 -33.57
C ASP A 137 3.51 -12.86 -33.60
N ALA A 138 4.25 -12.69 -34.70
CA ALA A 138 5.26 -11.64 -34.84
C ALA A 138 4.69 -10.20 -34.80
N PHE A 139 3.40 -10.02 -35.08
CA PHE A 139 2.74 -8.70 -35.11
C PHE A 139 1.75 -8.51 -33.95
N LEU A 140 0.75 -9.40 -33.85
CA LEU A 140 -0.30 -9.32 -32.84
C LEU A 140 0.24 -9.51 -31.41
N GLY A 141 1.25 -10.36 -31.24
CA GLY A 141 1.91 -10.62 -29.96
C GLY A 141 2.49 -9.37 -29.31
N PRO A 142 3.53 -8.76 -29.91
CA PRO A 142 4.15 -7.55 -29.38
C PRO A 142 3.16 -6.38 -29.23
N PHE A 143 2.19 -6.26 -30.14
CA PHE A 143 1.16 -5.21 -30.07
C PHE A 143 0.27 -5.37 -28.83
N CYS A 144 -0.32 -6.55 -28.62
CA CYS A 144 -1.17 -6.81 -27.46
C CYS A 144 -0.38 -6.77 -26.15
N PHE A 145 0.87 -7.25 -26.15
CA PHE A 145 1.77 -7.15 -25.00
C PHE A 145 2.05 -5.69 -24.63
N THR A 146 2.43 -4.86 -25.60
CA THR A 146 2.71 -3.44 -25.36
C THR A 146 1.48 -2.70 -24.88
N LEU A 147 0.31 -2.96 -25.47
CA LEU A 147 -0.97 -2.37 -25.06
C LEU A 147 -1.33 -2.77 -23.62
N PHE A 148 -1.15 -4.04 -23.25
CA PHE A 148 -1.36 -4.52 -21.89
C PHE A 148 -0.40 -3.85 -20.90
N MET A 149 0.89 -3.78 -21.23
CA MET A 149 1.88 -3.11 -20.37
C MET A 149 1.54 -1.62 -20.19
N LEU A 150 1.17 -0.91 -21.25
CA LEU A 150 0.78 0.49 -21.17
C LEU A 150 -0.44 0.70 -20.28
N LEU A 151 -1.52 -0.05 -20.51
CA LEU A 151 -2.76 0.18 -19.77
C LEU A 151 -2.71 -0.36 -18.34
N VAL A 152 -2.24 -1.60 -18.14
CA VAL A 152 -2.30 -2.26 -16.83
C VAL A 152 -1.12 -1.85 -15.96
N VAL A 153 0.10 -1.86 -16.50
CA VAL A 153 1.28 -1.51 -15.69
C VAL A 153 1.40 0.00 -15.57
N PHE A 154 1.45 0.74 -16.68
CA PHE A 154 1.68 2.19 -16.57
C PHE A 154 0.44 2.95 -16.07
N VAL A 155 -0.75 2.73 -16.63
CA VAL A 155 -1.93 3.51 -16.21
C VAL A 155 -2.52 2.99 -14.89
N CYS A 156 -2.89 1.70 -14.81
CA CYS A 156 -3.56 1.19 -13.62
C CYS A 156 -2.65 1.19 -12.38
N LEU A 157 -1.40 0.73 -12.45
CA LEU A 157 -0.53 0.78 -11.25
C LEU A 157 -0.22 2.22 -10.84
N SER A 158 -0.01 3.15 -11.78
CA SER A 158 0.23 4.55 -11.42
C SER A 158 -0.98 5.17 -10.74
N MET A 159 -2.20 4.84 -11.18
CA MET A 159 -3.42 5.26 -10.50
C MET A 159 -3.55 4.65 -9.10
N PHE A 160 -3.23 3.35 -8.96
CA PHE A 160 -3.19 2.70 -7.66
C PHE A 160 -2.20 3.39 -6.70
N PHE A 161 -0.99 3.67 -7.17
CA PHE A 161 0.00 4.43 -6.41
C PHE A 161 -0.48 5.84 -6.07
N SER A 162 -1.12 6.53 -7.02
CA SER A 162 -1.64 7.88 -6.80
C SER A 162 -2.68 7.92 -5.68
N ILE A 163 -3.63 6.98 -5.64
CA ILE A 163 -4.65 6.89 -4.59
C ILE A 163 -3.99 6.65 -3.23
N ILE A 164 -2.99 5.76 -3.17
CA ILE A 164 -2.25 5.48 -1.92
C ILE A 164 -1.50 6.72 -1.44
N ILE A 165 -0.79 7.40 -2.35
CA ILE A 165 -0.01 8.59 -2.04
C ILE A 165 -0.93 9.71 -1.55
N ASP A 166 -2.02 9.99 -2.27
CA ASP A 166 -3.00 11.02 -1.91
C ASP A 166 -3.58 10.76 -0.51
N SER A 167 -4.00 9.52 -0.25
CA SER A 167 -4.52 9.13 1.05
C SER A 167 -3.47 9.15 2.17
N PHE A 168 -2.20 8.90 1.85
CA PHE A 168 -1.10 9.03 2.79
C PHE A 168 -0.87 10.50 3.15
N HIS A 169 -0.93 11.41 2.18
CA HIS A 169 -0.87 12.85 2.43
C HIS A 169 -2.04 13.31 3.30
N HIS A 170 -3.26 12.88 2.97
CA HIS A 170 -4.46 13.23 3.72
C HIS A 170 -4.40 12.77 5.19
N ALA A 171 -3.99 11.53 5.44
CA ALA A 171 -3.87 11.01 6.79
C ALA A 171 -2.70 11.62 7.58
N LYS A 172 -1.62 12.03 6.90
CA LYS A 172 -0.51 12.75 7.52
C LYS A 172 -0.94 14.15 7.97
N ASP A 173 -1.75 14.84 7.17
CA ASP A 173 -2.24 16.18 7.53
C ASP A 173 -3.25 16.12 8.67
N ASN A 174 -4.18 15.15 8.67
CA ASN A 174 -5.07 14.91 9.80
C ASN A 174 -4.30 14.60 11.09
N GLN A 175 -3.22 13.81 11.03
CA GLN A 175 -2.39 13.54 12.20
C GLN A 175 -1.65 14.79 12.72
N LYS A 176 -1.16 15.65 11.82
CA LYS A 176 -0.57 16.93 12.21
C LYS A 176 -1.61 17.81 12.90
N GLU A 177 -2.81 17.93 12.34
CA GLU A 177 -3.91 18.72 12.94
C GLU A 177 -4.30 18.18 14.32
N ASP A 178 -4.43 16.86 14.47
CA ASP A 178 -4.74 16.23 15.76
C ASP A 178 -3.62 16.43 16.79
N GLN A 179 -2.35 16.31 16.39
CA GLN A 179 -1.22 16.58 17.30
C GLN A 179 -1.16 18.06 17.70
N ILE A 180 -1.42 18.97 16.77
CA ILE A 180 -1.49 20.41 17.02
C ILE A 180 -2.65 20.71 17.97
N MET A 181 -3.84 20.16 17.73
CA MET A 181 -5.03 20.37 18.56
C MET A 181 -4.85 19.79 19.98
N LEU A 182 -4.22 18.63 20.11
CA LEU A 182 -3.88 18.03 21.40
C LEU A 182 -2.84 18.84 22.17
N SER A 183 -1.78 19.34 21.50
CA SER A 183 -0.81 20.22 22.16
C SER A 183 -1.44 21.56 22.57
N PHE A 184 -2.38 22.10 21.78
CA PHE A 184 -3.18 23.27 22.14
C PHE A 184 -4.11 23.01 23.34
N MET A 185 -4.81 21.88 23.38
CA MET A 185 -5.68 21.50 24.50
C MET A 185 -4.88 21.23 25.78
N LEU A 186 -3.74 20.55 25.67
CA LEU A 186 -2.82 20.32 26.79
C LEU A 186 -2.23 21.63 27.29
N THR A 187 -1.79 22.53 26.40
CA THR A 187 -1.29 23.86 26.79
C THR A 187 -2.36 24.67 27.51
N LYS A 188 -3.62 24.60 27.06
CA LYS A 188 -4.75 25.26 27.71
C LYS A 188 -5.08 24.64 29.08
N PHE A 189 -5.00 23.32 29.19
CA PHE A 189 -5.21 22.58 30.44
C PHE A 189 -4.07 22.81 31.45
N LEU A 190 -2.81 22.80 31.01
CA LEU A 190 -1.63 23.15 31.83
C LEU A 190 -1.69 24.61 32.29
N ARG A 191 -2.19 25.53 31.45
CA ARG A 191 -2.41 26.94 31.81
C ARG A 191 -3.54 27.11 32.82
N TRP A 192 -4.59 26.29 32.74
CA TRP A 192 -5.72 26.32 33.67
C TRP A 192 -5.37 25.68 35.02
N THR A 193 -4.57 24.62 35.03
CA THR A 193 -4.13 23.92 36.25
C THR A 193 -2.99 24.63 36.99
N GLY A 194 -2.46 25.73 36.44
CA GLY A 194 -1.49 26.60 37.11
C GLY A 194 -0.12 25.95 37.36
N LEU A 195 0.16 24.78 36.79
CA LEU A 195 1.26 23.92 37.21
C LEU A 195 2.60 24.14 36.49
N LYS A 196 2.75 25.12 35.58
CA LYS A 196 4.07 25.47 35.05
C LYS A 196 4.14 26.85 34.40
N ARG A 197 5.15 27.64 34.77
CA ARG A 197 5.74 28.65 33.87
C ARG A 197 6.40 27.88 32.73
N LEU A 198 5.76 27.86 31.57
CA LEU A 198 6.39 27.40 30.32
C LEU A 198 7.58 28.32 30.04
N ASN A 199 8.78 27.76 30.03
CA ASN A 199 9.98 28.51 29.68
C ASN A 199 9.83 28.99 28.23
N GLN A 200 10.25 30.23 28.00
CA GLN A 200 10.12 30.95 26.73
C GLN A 200 10.79 30.20 25.53
N GLU A 201 11.64 29.22 25.84
CA GLU A 201 12.34 28.34 24.88
C GLU A 201 11.42 27.29 24.22
N GLU A 202 10.45 26.69 24.93
CA GLU A 202 9.52 25.70 24.33
C GLU A 202 8.54 26.35 23.36
N ILE A 203 8.15 27.61 23.62
CA ILE A 203 7.29 28.41 22.71
C ILE A 203 8.07 28.78 21.45
N GLN A 204 9.38 28.99 21.56
CA GLN A 204 10.25 29.32 20.43
C GLN A 204 10.53 28.10 19.57
N GLU A 205 10.76 26.92 20.18
CA GLU A 205 10.88 25.64 19.47
C GLU A 205 9.58 25.22 18.77
N GLU A 206 8.41 25.42 19.39
CA GLU A 206 7.10 25.21 18.73
C GLU A 206 6.88 26.19 17.56
N ARG A 207 7.36 27.44 17.67
CA ARG A 207 7.28 28.43 16.58
C ARG A 207 8.19 28.07 15.42
N ASP A 208 9.42 27.64 15.70
CA ASP A 208 10.42 27.26 14.70
C ASP A 208 10.06 25.95 13.99
N SER A 209 9.44 24.99 14.70
CA SER A 209 8.91 23.77 14.09
C SER A 209 7.69 24.02 13.20
N ARG A 210 6.80 24.97 13.56
CA ARG A 210 5.76 25.47 12.63
C ARG A 210 6.35 26.16 11.40
N MET A 211 7.38 26.98 11.58
CA MET A 211 8.06 27.66 10.46
C MET A 211 8.75 26.65 9.51
N ARG A 212 9.33 25.56 10.05
CA ARG A 212 9.90 24.46 9.27
C ARG A 212 8.85 23.63 8.52
N SER A 213 7.70 23.34 9.15
CA SER A 213 6.58 22.64 8.49
C SER A 213 6.07 23.43 7.30
N GLN A 214 5.94 24.75 7.43
CA GLN A 214 5.51 25.66 6.37
C GLN A 214 6.56 25.83 5.25
N TYR A 215 7.83 25.49 5.53
CA TYR A 215 8.92 25.51 4.54
C TYR A 215 9.03 24.21 3.70
N PHE A 216 8.37 23.13 4.13
CA PHE A 216 8.40 21.84 3.41
C PHE A 216 7.37 21.76 2.26
N ASP A 217 6.52 22.79 2.10
CA ASP A 217 5.67 23.02 0.92
C ASP A 217 6.18 24.17 0.02
N PRO A 218 7.44 24.17 -0.48
CA PRO A 218 8.00 25.32 -1.17
C PRO A 218 7.59 25.44 -2.65
N ILE A 219 6.84 24.48 -3.21
CA ILE A 219 6.52 24.49 -4.65
C ILE A 219 5.20 25.22 -4.94
N GLU A 220 4.24 25.21 -4.01
CA GLU A 220 2.89 25.72 -4.28
C GLU A 220 2.78 27.25 -4.12
N ASN A 221 3.51 27.83 -3.16
CA ASN A 221 3.45 29.27 -2.83
C ASN A 221 4.62 30.10 -3.39
N PHE A 222 5.44 29.54 -4.29
CA PHE A 222 6.51 30.27 -4.96
C PHE A 222 6.00 31.46 -5.82
N PRO A 223 4.87 31.35 -6.55
CA PRO A 223 4.34 32.47 -7.34
C PRO A 223 3.98 33.67 -6.45
N ASP A 224 3.25 33.44 -5.35
CA ASP A 224 2.80 34.50 -4.45
C ASP A 224 3.96 35.27 -3.80
N ARG A 225 5.09 34.58 -3.51
CA ARG A 225 6.28 35.26 -2.97
C ARG A 225 7.00 36.10 -4.02
N ILE A 226 6.98 35.70 -5.28
CA ILE A 226 7.50 36.53 -6.38
C ILE A 226 6.62 37.77 -6.55
N ASP A 227 5.30 37.62 -6.49
CA ASP A 227 4.38 38.75 -6.59
C ASP A 227 4.57 39.74 -5.44
N GLN A 228 4.75 39.25 -4.21
CA GLN A 228 5.07 40.10 -3.05
C GLN A 228 6.41 40.82 -3.20
N LEU A 229 7.42 40.17 -3.76
CA LEU A 229 8.73 40.81 -4.02
C LEU A 229 8.64 41.87 -5.12
N LEU A 230 7.88 41.60 -6.19
CA LEU A 230 7.64 42.56 -7.27
C LEU A 230 6.85 43.77 -6.76
N GLU A 231 5.85 43.55 -5.90
CA GLU A 231 5.08 44.63 -5.31
C GLU A 231 5.91 45.49 -4.33
N ALA A 232 6.77 44.85 -3.52
CA ALA A 232 7.71 45.57 -2.66
C ALA A 232 8.73 46.39 -3.47
N LEU A 233 9.29 45.82 -4.55
CA LEU A 233 10.20 46.52 -5.46
C LEU A 233 9.52 47.71 -6.16
N ASN A 234 8.30 47.51 -6.64
CA ASN A 234 7.54 48.58 -7.28
C ASN A 234 7.23 49.72 -6.29
N LYS A 235 6.89 49.38 -5.05
CA LYS A 235 6.67 50.36 -3.98
C LYS A 235 7.92 51.19 -3.69
N ILE A 236 9.09 50.55 -3.59
CA ILE A 236 10.37 51.23 -3.39
C ILE A 236 10.72 52.11 -4.60
N TYR A 237 10.51 51.62 -5.82
CA TYR A 237 10.75 52.39 -7.05
C TYR A 237 9.86 53.65 -7.12
N ILE A 238 8.57 53.52 -6.79
CA ILE A 238 7.63 54.65 -6.76
C ILE A 238 8.02 55.66 -5.67
N ASP A 239 8.48 55.19 -4.50
CA ASP A 239 8.89 56.05 -3.40
C ASP A 239 10.17 56.83 -3.74
N GLN A 240 11.19 56.16 -4.30
CA GLN A 240 12.39 56.79 -4.85
C GLN A 240 12.05 57.83 -5.92
N LYS A 241 11.13 57.52 -6.83
CA LYS A 241 10.67 58.47 -7.87
C LYS A 241 9.95 59.68 -7.26
N ARG A 242 9.19 59.49 -6.19
CA ARG A 242 8.55 60.60 -5.45
C ARG A 242 9.56 61.46 -4.72
N GLU A 243 10.59 60.87 -4.12
CA GLU A 243 11.67 61.62 -3.49
C GLU A 243 12.46 62.43 -4.51
N LEU A 244 12.82 61.86 -5.66
CA LEU A 244 13.49 62.58 -6.75
C LEU A 244 12.64 63.75 -7.27
N ALA A 245 11.34 63.57 -7.45
CA ALA A 245 10.43 64.64 -7.87
C ALA A 245 10.21 65.72 -6.79
N ARG A 246 10.38 65.38 -5.50
CA ARG A 246 10.37 66.36 -4.41
C ARG A 246 11.66 67.16 -4.37
N LEU A 247 12.81 66.53 -4.64
CA LEU A 247 14.10 67.20 -4.74
C LEU A 247 14.17 68.14 -5.95
N GLU A 248 13.60 67.74 -7.10
CA GLU A 248 13.51 68.60 -8.30
C GLU A 248 12.58 69.81 -8.12
N LYS A 249 11.57 69.70 -7.24
CA LYS A 249 10.71 70.84 -6.86
C LYS A 249 11.29 71.71 -5.74
N ALA A 250 12.33 71.23 -5.05
CA ALA A 250 12.92 71.87 -3.89
C ALA A 250 14.24 72.62 -4.16
N GLY A 251 14.78 72.58 -5.38
CA GLY A 251 15.85 73.49 -5.83
C GLY A 251 15.64 73.90 -7.30
N LEU A 252 15.88 75.14 -7.74
CA LEU A 252 16.62 76.29 -7.18
C LEU A 252 17.91 75.92 -6.44
#